data_AF-A0A968YC53-F1
#
_entry.id   AF-A0A968YC53-F1
#
_cell.length_a   1.000
_cell.length_b   1.000
_cell.length_c   1.000
_cell.angle_alpha   90.00
_cell.angle_beta   90.00
_cell.angle_gamma   90.00
#
_symmetry.space_group_name_H-M   'P 1'
#
loop_
_entity.id
_entity.type
_entity.pdbx_description
1 polymer ?
#
loop_
_entity_poly.entity_id
_entity_poly.type
_entity_poly.pdbx_seq_one_letter_code
_entity_poly.pdbx_strand_id
1 'polypeptide(L)'
;MGYLTQFQYDANNNLTAIIDPLGHQTSFAYDARDRLIRQIDALGEVAQYNYDAADHLINQWDENGHQTIFTYDALDRVRKSIDALGGVSTSTYDKVGNLIALTDSLGRTTRFTYDHRDRLISITDPLNGVTTYTYDKVGNLLSVTDELNRTTTYGYDALNRQISVVDPLNHRTTYGYDAVDNLVSLTDALGRTTQFGFDALNCQISQTDALGGIASITYDAVGNVVALTDELGRTTTFTYDARDLRTSVTDALGQTTSTQYDAVGNVTAVIDPLGQTTRYGYDALYRQTRQTDALGQTTTMAYDAVGNLLRITDPENNSTAYTYDALDRRVTDTNALGHTRRYTYDAVGNQIGRTDRNGRQRQYTYDALDRQTKEIWVDGSGNPLRTFSYTYDAASQLTTVNDPDSAYAYTYDLDGRLTSVNNAGTPGVANVLLSYTYDAVNNLLSVTDTIAGQVSGLEAFTYDALNRVTQITQSGNGVAQKRVDMAYCEFRNRCSQSFRNSQRIHLKTNKGRILRLSRFIIFWILFKPRSLSSPDAIA
;
A
#
# COMPACT_ATOMS: atom_id res chain seq x y z
N MET A 1 23.80 -11.79 30.12
CA MET A 1 23.89 -13.09 29.42
C MET A 1 23.31 -12.86 28.04
N GLY A 2 24.04 -13.20 26.99
CA GLY A 2 23.74 -12.76 25.63
C GLY A 2 22.43 -13.33 25.09
N TYR A 3 21.72 -12.53 24.31
CA TYR A 3 20.61 -12.94 23.47
C TYR A 3 21.17 -13.70 22.26
N LEU A 4 21.47 -14.99 22.43
CA LEU A 4 22.12 -15.79 21.41
C LEU A 4 21.13 -16.77 20.77
N THR A 5 21.07 -16.76 19.44
CA THR A 5 20.44 -17.81 18.65
C THR A 5 21.41 -18.97 18.48
N GLN A 6 20.96 -20.20 18.73
CA GLN A 6 21.76 -21.41 18.54
C GLN A 6 21.37 -22.08 17.22
N PHE A 7 22.39 -22.51 16.47
CA PHE A 7 22.22 -23.26 15.23
C PHE A 7 22.80 -24.67 15.43
N GLN A 8 22.04 -25.69 15.08
CA GLN A 8 22.47 -27.09 15.14
C GLN A 8 22.58 -27.65 13.72
N TYR A 9 23.58 -28.48 13.50
CA TYR A 9 23.87 -29.06 12.18
C TYR A 9 24.06 -30.57 12.28
N ASP A 10 23.75 -31.30 11.20
CA ASP A 10 24.11 -32.71 11.06
C ASP A 10 25.56 -32.88 10.56
N ALA A 11 25.96 -34.13 10.29
CA ALA A 11 27.31 -34.45 9.81
C ALA A 11 27.61 -33.96 8.38
N ASN A 12 26.58 -33.62 7.60
CA ASN A 12 26.69 -33.07 6.25
C ASN A 12 26.65 -31.53 6.25
N ASN A 13 26.63 -30.91 7.44
CA ASN A 13 26.44 -29.47 7.65
C ASN A 13 25.07 -28.94 7.22
N ASN A 14 24.04 -29.78 7.18
CA ASN A 14 22.67 -29.31 7.02
C ASN A 14 22.17 -28.74 8.35
N LEU A 15 21.45 -27.62 8.31
CA LEU A 15 20.90 -26.96 9.50
C LEU A 15 19.73 -27.76 10.05
N THR A 16 19.88 -28.45 11.18
CA THR A 16 18.84 -29.31 11.77
C THR A 16 17.94 -28.63 12.79
N ALA A 17 18.42 -27.55 13.42
CA ALA A 17 17.60 -26.73 14.30
C ALA A 17 18.09 -25.29 14.44
N ILE A 18 17.16 -24.36 14.62
CA ILE A 18 17.39 -23.00 15.09
C ILE A 18 16.68 -22.86 16.44
N ILE A 19 17.39 -22.43 17.47
CA ILE A 19 16.83 -22.16 18.80
C ILE A 19 17.03 -20.69 19.10
N ASP A 20 15.94 -19.96 19.29
CA ASP A 20 15.97 -18.53 19.57
C ASP A 20 16.44 -18.23 21.02
N PRO A 21 16.74 -16.95 21.34
CA PRO A 21 17.04 -16.52 22.70
C PRO A 21 15.99 -16.82 23.79
N LEU A 22 14.75 -17.13 23.41
CA LEU A 22 13.66 -17.54 24.32
C LEU A 22 13.59 -19.07 24.49
N GLY A 23 14.36 -19.84 23.71
CA GLY A 23 14.36 -21.30 23.72
C GLY A 23 13.34 -21.94 22.75
N HIS A 24 12.68 -21.14 21.91
CA HIS A 24 11.79 -21.64 20.87
C HIS A 24 12.60 -22.29 19.74
N GLN A 25 12.24 -23.50 19.34
CA GLN A 25 13.01 -24.32 18.40
C GLN A 25 12.26 -24.57 17.10
N THR A 26 12.86 -24.18 15.98
CA THR A 26 12.46 -24.65 14.64
C THR A 26 13.40 -25.78 14.22
N SER A 27 12.87 -26.89 13.73
CA SER A 27 13.64 -28.08 13.34
C SER A 27 13.48 -28.41 11.85
N PHE A 28 14.52 -28.99 11.25
CA PHE A 28 14.56 -29.31 9.83
C PHE A 28 15.01 -30.77 9.64
N ALA A 29 14.44 -31.44 8.64
CA ALA A 29 14.84 -32.79 8.25
C ALA A 29 15.15 -32.83 6.75
N TYR A 30 16.18 -33.59 6.41
CA TYR A 30 16.71 -33.71 5.05
C TYR A 30 16.64 -35.16 4.58
N ASP A 31 16.56 -35.35 3.26
CA ASP A 31 16.73 -36.68 2.66
C ASP A 31 18.21 -37.04 2.47
N ALA A 32 18.46 -38.22 1.90
CA ALA A 32 19.83 -38.72 1.66
C ALA A 32 20.64 -37.91 0.63
N ARG A 33 20.03 -36.90 -0.01
CA ARG A 33 20.67 -35.96 -0.94
C ARG A 33 20.73 -34.54 -0.36
N ASP A 34 20.59 -34.40 0.95
CA ASP A 34 20.68 -33.12 1.67
C ASP A 34 19.58 -32.11 1.27
N ARG A 35 18.42 -32.61 0.82
CA ARG A 35 17.27 -31.76 0.45
C ARG A 35 16.27 -31.69 1.60
N LEU A 36 15.78 -30.49 1.90
CA LEU A 36 14.83 -30.25 2.99
C LEU A 36 13.49 -30.94 2.68
N ILE A 37 13.10 -31.96 3.44
CA ILE A 37 11.83 -32.68 3.27
C ILE A 37 10.79 -32.32 4.32
N ARG A 38 11.21 -31.71 5.44
CA ARG A 38 10.30 -31.33 6.52
C ARG A 38 10.86 -30.16 7.32
N GLN A 39 10.02 -29.19 7.61
CA GLN A 39 10.25 -28.14 8.59
C GLN A 39 9.21 -28.27 9.69
N ILE A 40 9.63 -28.14 10.94
CA ILE A 40 8.77 -28.14 12.12
C ILE A 40 9.00 -26.82 12.84
N ASP A 41 7.98 -25.99 12.95
CA ASP A 41 8.10 -24.70 13.61
C ASP A 41 8.14 -24.85 15.16
N ALA A 42 8.26 -23.72 15.87
CA ALA A 42 8.35 -23.73 17.32
C ALA A 42 7.05 -24.08 18.06
N LEU A 43 5.92 -24.16 17.36
CA LEU A 43 4.65 -24.67 17.88
C LEU A 43 4.43 -26.15 17.55
N GLY A 44 5.30 -26.75 16.72
CA GLY A 44 5.23 -28.14 16.30
C GLY A 44 4.47 -28.35 14.99
N GLU A 45 4.09 -27.28 14.30
CA GLU A 45 3.40 -27.36 13.02
C GLU A 45 4.37 -27.71 11.90
N VAL A 46 3.90 -28.42 10.88
CA VAL A 46 4.77 -29.16 9.95
C VAL A 46 4.52 -28.76 8.50
N ALA A 47 5.52 -28.15 7.86
CA ALA A 47 5.60 -28.05 6.41
C ALA A 47 6.38 -29.24 5.82
N GLN A 48 5.95 -29.74 4.67
CA GLN A 48 6.54 -30.92 4.01
C GLN A 48 6.87 -30.65 2.54
N TYR A 49 7.92 -31.31 2.04
CA TYR A 49 8.41 -31.13 0.68
C TYR A 49 8.79 -32.48 0.06
N ASN A 50 8.37 -32.70 -1.18
CA ASN A 50 8.75 -33.87 -1.96
C ASN A 50 9.40 -33.47 -3.27
N TYR A 51 10.42 -34.23 -3.64
CA TYR A 51 11.22 -33.96 -4.83
C TYR A 51 11.31 -35.16 -5.75
N ASP A 52 11.52 -34.92 -7.04
CA ASP A 52 11.81 -35.97 -8.01
C ASP A 52 13.30 -36.40 -8.01
N ALA A 53 13.66 -37.27 -8.96
CA ALA A 53 15.03 -37.75 -9.13
C ALA A 53 16.01 -36.67 -9.64
N ALA A 54 15.50 -35.60 -10.26
CA ALA A 54 16.28 -34.49 -10.82
C ALA A 54 16.39 -33.28 -9.87
N ASP A 55 16.01 -33.45 -8.60
CA ASP A 55 16.08 -32.40 -7.56
C ASP A 55 15.04 -31.30 -7.67
N HIS A 56 13.99 -31.53 -8.44
CA HIS A 56 12.85 -30.62 -8.51
C HIS A 56 11.86 -30.83 -7.38
N LEU A 57 11.40 -29.74 -6.76
CA LEU A 57 10.29 -29.75 -5.81
C LEU A 57 8.97 -30.04 -6.55
N ILE A 58 8.39 -31.23 -6.38
CA ILE A 58 7.16 -31.61 -7.08
C ILE A 58 5.90 -31.45 -6.23
N ASN A 59 6.03 -31.48 -4.91
CA ASN A 59 4.93 -31.19 -4.00
C ASN A 59 5.41 -30.45 -2.76
N GLN A 60 4.61 -29.51 -2.30
CA GLN A 60 4.77 -28.81 -1.03
C GLN A 60 3.46 -28.90 -0.26
N TRP A 61 3.54 -29.12 1.05
CA TRP A 61 2.42 -28.95 1.98
C TRP A 61 2.80 -27.87 2.98
N ASP A 62 1.91 -26.90 3.16
CA ASP A 62 2.02 -25.94 4.26
C ASP A 62 1.70 -26.58 5.62
N GLU A 63 1.82 -25.79 6.67
CA GLU A 63 1.57 -26.20 8.05
C GLU A 63 0.10 -26.57 8.32
N ASN A 64 -0.84 -26.09 7.49
CA ASN A 64 -2.26 -26.47 7.51
C ASN A 64 -2.53 -27.77 6.69
N GLY A 65 -1.53 -28.29 5.97
CA GLY A 65 -1.64 -29.46 5.09
C GLY A 65 -2.18 -29.16 3.70
N HIS A 66 -2.25 -27.89 3.27
CA HIS A 66 -2.65 -27.50 1.93
C HIS A 66 -1.52 -27.75 0.93
N GLN A 67 -1.83 -28.42 -0.18
CA GLN A 67 -0.84 -28.90 -1.14
C GLN A 67 -0.67 -27.99 -2.35
N THR A 68 0.57 -27.71 -2.74
CA THR A 68 0.91 -27.15 -4.06
C THR A 68 1.75 -28.14 -4.86
N ILE A 69 1.44 -28.32 -6.15
CA ILE A 69 2.10 -29.28 -7.05
C ILE A 69 2.80 -28.52 -8.18
N PHE A 70 4.04 -28.90 -8.48
CA PHE A 70 4.82 -28.31 -9.57
C PHE A 70 5.17 -29.33 -10.65
N THR A 71 5.25 -28.87 -11.89
CA THR A 71 5.85 -29.64 -13.00
C THR A 71 6.83 -28.77 -13.75
N TYR A 72 7.85 -29.40 -14.32
CA TYR A 72 8.99 -28.74 -14.92
C TYR A 72 9.08 -29.02 -16.42
N ASP A 73 9.72 -28.14 -17.16
CA ASP A 73 10.12 -28.41 -18.53
C ASP A 73 11.45 -29.17 -18.60
N ALA A 74 11.97 -29.44 -19.81
CA ALA A 74 13.20 -30.19 -20.00
C ALA A 74 14.49 -29.43 -19.63
N LEU A 75 14.36 -28.16 -19.22
CA LEU A 75 15.45 -27.31 -18.73
C LEU A 75 15.25 -26.96 -17.24
N ASP A 76 14.50 -27.79 -16.51
CA ASP A 76 14.34 -27.71 -15.06
C ASP A 76 13.64 -26.43 -14.57
N ARG A 77 12.82 -25.82 -15.44
CA ARG A 77 12.04 -24.60 -15.13
C ARG A 77 10.59 -24.95 -14.83
N VAL A 78 9.98 -24.27 -13.85
CA VAL A 78 8.56 -24.47 -13.50
C VAL A 78 7.67 -24.13 -14.70
N ARG A 79 6.98 -25.13 -15.25
CA ARG A 79 6.06 -25.00 -16.38
C ARG A 79 4.60 -24.92 -15.94
N LYS A 80 4.27 -25.56 -14.82
CA LYS A 80 2.91 -25.62 -14.29
C LYS A 80 2.97 -25.65 -12.76
N SER A 81 2.08 -24.90 -12.13
CA SER A 81 1.76 -24.99 -10.70
C SER A 81 0.28 -25.31 -10.55
N ILE A 82 -0.06 -26.13 -9.55
CA ILE A 82 -1.43 -26.44 -9.15
C ILE A 82 -1.55 -26.10 -7.67
N ASP A 83 -2.40 -25.13 -7.34
CA ASP A 83 -2.64 -24.72 -5.96
C ASP A 83 -3.54 -25.72 -5.21
N ALA A 84 -3.74 -25.50 -3.90
CA ALA A 84 -4.49 -26.40 -3.03
C ALA A 84 -6.00 -26.49 -3.33
N LEU A 85 -6.55 -25.56 -4.11
CA LEU A 85 -7.92 -25.62 -4.62
C LEU A 85 -7.99 -26.18 -6.05
N GLY A 86 -6.86 -26.60 -6.62
CA GLY A 86 -6.76 -27.16 -7.97
C GLY A 86 -6.62 -26.11 -9.08
N GLY A 87 -6.42 -24.83 -8.74
CA GLY A 87 -6.17 -23.78 -9.71
C GLY A 87 -4.84 -24.00 -10.44
N VAL A 88 -4.86 -23.90 -11.77
CA VAL A 88 -3.71 -24.24 -12.61
C VAL A 88 -3.09 -22.97 -13.20
N SER A 89 -1.84 -22.69 -12.84
CA SER A 89 -1.05 -21.65 -13.53
C SER A 89 0.02 -22.30 -14.41
N THR A 90 0.30 -21.73 -15.58
CA THR A 90 1.33 -22.22 -16.50
C THR A 90 2.28 -21.11 -16.95
N SER A 91 3.53 -21.48 -17.17
CA SER A 91 4.61 -20.59 -17.60
C SER A 91 5.27 -21.18 -18.84
N THR A 92 5.59 -20.31 -19.79
CA THR A 92 6.33 -20.68 -21.00
C THR A 92 7.55 -19.79 -21.13
N TYR A 93 8.64 -20.37 -21.60
CA TYR A 93 9.93 -19.70 -21.68
C TYR A 93 10.52 -19.80 -23.08
N ASP A 94 11.40 -18.88 -23.42
CA ASP A 94 12.25 -19.02 -24.60
C ASP A 94 13.41 -20.01 -24.36
N LYS A 95 14.36 -20.07 -25.30
CA LYS A 95 15.52 -20.98 -25.25
C LYS A 95 16.59 -20.58 -24.24
N VAL A 96 16.64 -19.32 -23.83
CA VAL A 96 17.68 -18.79 -22.94
C VAL A 96 17.19 -18.62 -21.50
N GLY A 97 15.89 -18.79 -21.24
CA GLY A 97 15.36 -18.78 -19.88
C GLY A 97 14.29 -17.71 -19.64
N ASN A 98 14.06 -16.80 -20.58
CA ASN A 98 13.14 -15.69 -20.34
C ASN A 98 11.69 -16.18 -20.36
N LEU A 99 10.90 -15.77 -19.38
CA LEU A 99 9.46 -16.03 -19.32
C LEU A 99 8.78 -15.26 -20.44
N ILE A 100 8.16 -15.93 -21.42
CA ILE A 100 7.49 -15.31 -22.58
C ILE A 100 5.96 -15.33 -22.47
N ALA A 101 5.39 -16.19 -21.63
CA ALA A 101 3.98 -16.11 -21.26
C ALA A 101 3.70 -16.73 -19.90
N LEU A 102 2.80 -16.09 -19.15
CA LEU A 102 2.21 -16.58 -17.91
C LEU A 102 0.70 -16.66 -18.09
N THR A 103 0.13 -17.84 -17.88
CA THR A 103 -1.32 -18.07 -17.90
C THR A 103 -1.78 -18.45 -16.50
N ASP A 104 -2.74 -17.71 -15.96
CA ASP A 104 -3.28 -17.95 -14.62
C ASP A 104 -4.36 -19.04 -14.58
N SER A 105 -4.91 -19.29 -13.38
CA SER A 105 -5.95 -20.29 -13.11
C SER A 105 -7.31 -20.01 -13.76
N LEU A 106 -7.53 -18.79 -14.29
CA LEU A 106 -8.69 -18.45 -15.11
C LEU A 106 -8.40 -18.56 -16.63
N GLY A 107 -7.19 -18.94 -17.02
CA GLY A 107 -6.79 -19.08 -18.42
C GLY A 107 -6.37 -17.76 -19.09
N ARG A 108 -6.20 -16.69 -18.31
CA ARG A 108 -5.83 -15.36 -18.82
C ARG A 108 -4.32 -15.30 -18.98
N THR A 109 -3.84 -14.75 -20.09
CA THR A 109 -2.42 -14.84 -20.46
C THR A 109 -1.77 -13.47 -20.57
N THR A 110 -0.70 -13.25 -19.80
CA THR A 110 0.22 -12.13 -19.98
C THR A 110 1.43 -12.59 -20.79
N ARG A 111 1.87 -11.79 -21.75
CA ARG A 111 3.00 -12.11 -22.63
C ARG A 111 4.14 -11.13 -22.44
N PHE A 112 5.36 -11.61 -22.62
CA PHE A 112 6.58 -10.83 -22.46
C PHE A 112 7.46 -11.00 -23.70
N THR A 113 8.12 -9.93 -24.10
CA THR A 113 9.04 -9.92 -25.24
C THR A 113 10.33 -9.24 -24.84
N TYR A 114 11.44 -9.76 -25.34
CA TYR A 114 12.79 -9.36 -24.95
C TYR A 114 13.59 -8.95 -26.19
N ASP A 115 14.58 -8.08 -26.00
CA ASP A 115 15.57 -7.81 -27.03
C ASP A 115 16.67 -8.89 -27.07
N HIS A 116 17.64 -8.73 -27.98
CA HIS A 116 18.77 -9.64 -28.16
C HIS A 116 19.76 -9.67 -26.98
N ARG A 117 19.59 -8.84 -25.95
CA ARG A 117 20.35 -8.84 -24.69
C ARG A 117 19.49 -9.34 -23.52
N ASP A 118 18.37 -10.01 -23.80
CA ASP A 118 17.45 -10.56 -22.81
C ASP A 118 16.81 -9.49 -21.89
N ARG A 119 16.69 -8.25 -22.39
CA ARG A 119 16.01 -7.16 -21.68
C ARG A 119 14.55 -7.08 -22.11
N LEU A 120 13.64 -6.96 -21.15
CA LEU A 120 12.20 -6.86 -21.40
C LEU A 120 11.86 -5.59 -22.17
N ILE A 121 11.31 -5.71 -23.38
CA ILE A 121 10.94 -4.58 -24.25
C ILE A 121 9.44 -4.40 -24.42
N SER A 122 8.63 -5.41 -24.10
CA SER A 122 7.17 -5.26 -24.11
C SER A 122 6.47 -6.30 -23.24
N ILE A 123 5.43 -5.86 -22.54
CA ILE A 123 4.44 -6.67 -21.84
C ILE A 123 3.11 -6.50 -22.55
N THR A 124 2.43 -7.60 -22.84
CA THR A 124 1.05 -7.60 -23.35
C THR A 124 0.14 -8.24 -22.32
N ASP A 125 -0.81 -7.48 -21.80
CA ASP A 125 -1.78 -7.94 -20.80
C ASP A 125 -2.87 -8.86 -21.41
N PRO A 126 -3.69 -9.53 -20.58
CA PRO A 126 -4.78 -10.38 -21.05
C PRO A 126 -5.89 -9.70 -21.89
N LEU A 127 -6.00 -8.37 -21.84
CA LEU A 127 -6.90 -7.57 -22.70
C LEU A 127 -6.20 -7.02 -23.95
N ASN A 128 -4.94 -7.40 -24.19
CA ASN A 128 -4.06 -6.93 -25.27
C ASN A 128 -3.59 -5.49 -25.15
N GLY A 129 -3.66 -4.90 -23.95
CA GLY A 129 -2.92 -3.67 -23.64
C GLY A 129 -1.41 -3.96 -23.73
N VAL A 130 -0.66 -3.05 -24.35
CA VAL A 130 0.80 -3.19 -24.51
C VAL A 130 1.54 -2.06 -23.80
N THR A 131 2.40 -2.41 -22.85
CA THR A 131 3.43 -1.51 -22.31
C THR A 131 4.78 -1.85 -22.94
N THR A 132 5.52 -0.85 -23.41
CA THR A 132 6.83 -1.00 -24.05
C THR A 132 7.94 -0.27 -23.31
N TYR A 133 9.16 -0.79 -23.44
CA TYR A 133 10.36 -0.29 -22.77
C TYR A 133 11.48 -0.09 -23.79
N THR A 134 12.23 0.99 -23.65
CA THR A 134 13.44 1.22 -24.44
C THR A 134 14.64 1.40 -23.55
N TYR A 135 15.83 1.03 -24.04
CA TYR A 135 17.06 1.08 -23.27
C TYR A 135 18.20 1.64 -24.09
N ASP A 136 19.19 2.21 -23.42
CA ASP A 136 20.46 2.56 -24.05
C ASP A 136 21.35 1.32 -24.26
N LYS A 137 22.62 1.54 -24.65
CA LYS A 137 23.57 0.45 -24.92
C LYS A 137 24.09 -0.25 -23.66
N VAL A 138 24.06 0.42 -22.51
CA VAL A 138 24.60 -0.08 -21.25
C VAL A 138 23.53 -0.66 -20.33
N GLY A 139 22.24 -0.50 -20.68
CA GLY A 139 21.13 -1.12 -19.96
C GLY A 139 20.22 -0.13 -19.24
N ASN A 140 20.49 1.19 -19.32
CA ASN A 140 19.62 2.16 -18.67
C ASN A 140 18.28 2.27 -19.41
N LEU A 141 17.18 2.30 -18.66
CA LEU A 141 15.83 2.43 -19.18
C LEU A 141 15.60 3.85 -19.70
N LEU A 142 15.47 4.04 -21.02
CA LEU A 142 15.29 5.36 -21.63
C LEU A 142 13.84 5.81 -21.65
N SER A 143 12.89 4.89 -21.84
CA SER A 143 11.47 5.24 -21.85
C SER A 143 10.57 4.06 -21.46
N VAL A 144 9.41 4.40 -20.92
CA VAL A 144 8.26 3.52 -20.76
C VAL A 144 7.09 4.15 -21.51
N THR A 145 6.47 3.39 -22.40
CA THR A 145 5.24 3.80 -23.10
C THR A 145 4.13 2.83 -22.73
N ASP A 146 3.07 3.34 -22.12
CA ASP A 146 1.96 2.51 -21.63
C ASP A 146 0.93 2.16 -22.71
N GLU A 147 -0.12 1.45 -22.32
CA GLU A 147 -1.18 0.92 -23.18
C GLU A 147 -2.01 2.02 -23.87
N LEU A 148 -1.93 3.26 -23.38
CA LEU A 148 -2.57 4.45 -23.96
C LEU A 148 -1.60 5.27 -24.83
N ASN A 149 -0.39 4.76 -25.09
CA ASN A 149 0.71 5.45 -25.78
C ASN A 149 1.25 6.68 -25.04
N ARG A 150 1.08 6.75 -23.71
CA ARG A 150 1.62 7.83 -22.88
C ARG A 150 3.05 7.45 -22.52
N THR A 151 4.00 8.36 -22.78
CA THR A 151 5.44 8.04 -22.69
C THR A 151 6.11 8.84 -21.59
N THR A 152 6.75 8.14 -20.66
CA THR A 152 7.68 8.72 -19.68
C THR A 152 9.11 8.45 -20.15
N THR A 153 9.99 9.44 -20.08
CA THR A 153 11.40 9.30 -20.48
C THR A 153 12.36 9.60 -19.34
N TYR A 154 13.52 8.95 -19.38
CA TYR A 154 14.55 9.02 -18.34
C TYR A 154 15.88 9.44 -18.95
N GLY A 155 16.61 10.29 -18.23
CA GLY A 155 17.94 10.75 -18.61
C GLY A 155 18.97 10.33 -17.57
N TYR A 156 20.17 9.97 -18.02
CA TYR A 156 21.26 9.47 -17.19
C TYR A 156 22.54 10.25 -17.43
N ASP A 157 23.39 10.34 -16.40
CA ASP A 157 24.76 10.83 -16.55
C ASP A 157 25.73 9.72 -16.99
N ALA A 158 27.01 10.06 -17.13
CA ALA A 158 28.05 9.12 -17.55
C ALA A 158 28.34 8.00 -16.54
N LEU A 159 27.85 8.12 -15.30
CA LEU A 159 27.95 7.11 -14.25
C LEU A 159 26.67 6.25 -14.16
N ASN A 160 25.75 6.36 -15.13
CA ASN A 160 24.47 5.66 -15.18
C ASN A 160 23.50 6.05 -14.06
N ARG A 161 23.63 7.28 -13.52
CA ARG A 161 22.73 7.79 -12.49
C ARG A 161 21.62 8.60 -13.14
N GLN A 162 20.38 8.39 -12.72
CA GLN A 162 19.23 9.03 -13.32
C GLN A 162 19.19 10.53 -12.97
N ILE A 163 19.46 11.41 -13.92
CA ILE A 163 19.49 12.86 -13.74
C ILE A 163 18.19 13.56 -14.17
N SER A 164 17.29 12.87 -14.88
CA SER A 164 15.99 13.46 -15.21
C SER A 164 14.89 12.44 -15.45
N VAL A 165 13.66 12.82 -15.14
CA VAL A 165 12.42 12.17 -15.58
C VAL A 165 11.57 13.21 -16.29
N VAL A 166 10.96 12.83 -17.41
CA VAL A 166 9.98 13.64 -18.13
C VAL A 166 8.69 12.85 -18.25
N ASP A 167 7.60 13.39 -17.69
CA ASP A 167 6.27 12.77 -17.72
C ASP A 167 5.61 12.88 -19.12
N PRO A 168 4.45 12.22 -19.36
CA PRO A 168 3.76 12.30 -20.65
C PRO A 168 3.20 13.68 -21.02
N LEU A 169 3.13 14.61 -20.05
CA LEU A 169 2.76 16.02 -20.26
C LEU A 169 4.00 16.91 -20.53
N ASN A 170 5.19 16.30 -20.64
CA ASN A 170 6.47 16.97 -20.85
C ASN A 170 6.94 17.84 -19.67
N HIS A 171 6.47 17.54 -18.46
CA HIS A 171 7.01 18.12 -17.23
C HIS A 171 8.28 17.39 -16.80
N ARG A 172 9.31 18.13 -16.42
CA ARG A 172 10.65 17.58 -16.13
C ARG A 172 11.00 17.71 -14.65
N THR A 173 11.39 16.60 -14.04
CA THR A 173 12.06 16.56 -12.73
C THR A 173 13.53 16.22 -12.93
N THR A 174 14.44 16.85 -12.21
CA THR A 174 15.90 16.61 -12.30
C THR A 174 16.55 16.30 -10.97
N TYR A 175 17.62 15.50 -11.02
CA TYR A 175 18.36 15.01 -9.87
C TYR A 175 19.84 15.40 -10.01
N GLY A 176 20.42 15.90 -8.93
CA GLY A 176 21.84 16.22 -8.83
C GLY A 176 22.51 15.33 -7.80
N TYR A 177 23.67 14.78 -8.16
CA TYR A 177 24.45 13.89 -7.31
C TYR A 177 25.84 14.45 -7.03
N ASP A 178 26.42 14.12 -5.89
CA ASP A 178 27.83 14.36 -5.62
C ASP A 178 28.73 13.28 -6.28
N ALA A 179 30.02 13.27 -5.94
CA ALA A 179 30.99 12.33 -6.54
C ALA A 179 30.91 10.90 -5.99
N VAL A 180 30.14 10.67 -4.92
CA VAL A 180 29.99 9.38 -4.23
C VAL A 180 28.54 8.88 -4.25
N ASP A 181 27.78 9.36 -5.24
CA ASP A 181 26.40 8.97 -5.56
C ASP A 181 25.32 9.40 -4.56
N ASN A 182 25.63 10.33 -3.66
CA ASN A 182 24.59 10.92 -2.82
C ASN A 182 23.72 11.88 -3.64
N LEU A 183 22.40 11.77 -3.52
CA LEU A 183 21.45 12.72 -4.11
C LEU A 183 21.51 14.04 -3.33
N VAL A 184 22.14 15.07 -3.89
CA VAL A 184 22.32 16.39 -3.24
C VAL A 184 21.29 17.43 -3.66
N SER A 185 20.59 17.22 -4.77
CA SER A 185 19.58 18.16 -5.28
C SER A 185 18.45 17.44 -6.00
N LEU A 186 17.22 17.86 -5.74
CA LEU A 186 16.01 17.47 -6.46
C LEU A 186 15.30 18.75 -6.92
N THR A 187 15.11 18.91 -8.22
CA THR A 187 14.34 20.03 -8.79
C THR A 187 13.11 19.50 -9.49
N ASP A 188 11.94 19.95 -9.05
CA ASP A 188 10.66 19.54 -9.64
C ASP A 188 10.33 20.30 -10.93
N ALA A 189 9.20 19.95 -11.54
CA ALA A 189 8.74 20.53 -12.80
C ALA A 189 8.33 22.01 -12.73
N LEU A 190 8.16 22.57 -11.54
CA LEU A 190 7.98 24.02 -11.35
C LEU A 190 9.31 24.74 -11.11
N GLY A 191 10.45 24.04 -11.17
CA GLY A 191 11.79 24.58 -10.92
C GLY A 191 12.12 24.76 -9.44
N ARG A 192 11.32 24.20 -8.53
CA ARG A 192 11.54 24.31 -7.08
C ARG A 192 12.53 23.25 -6.66
N THR A 193 13.52 23.64 -5.85
CA THR A 193 14.66 22.77 -5.52
C THR A 193 14.68 22.41 -4.04
N THR A 194 14.81 21.12 -3.75
CA THR A 194 15.15 20.59 -2.42
C THR A 194 16.60 20.13 -2.44
N GLN A 195 17.39 20.52 -1.44
CA GLN A 195 18.79 20.13 -1.31
C GLN A 195 18.98 19.18 -0.13
N PHE A 196 19.96 18.29 -0.24
CA PHE A 196 20.30 17.32 0.80
C PHE A 196 21.78 17.45 1.14
N GLY A 197 22.08 17.38 2.43
CA GLY A 197 23.45 17.39 2.96
C GLY A 197 23.77 16.07 3.62
N PHE A 198 25.00 15.60 3.43
CA PHE A 198 25.49 14.32 3.94
C PHE A 198 26.75 14.53 4.77
N ASP A 199 26.98 13.65 5.73
CA ASP A 199 28.25 13.58 6.45
C ASP A 199 29.31 12.78 5.67
N ALA A 200 30.49 12.61 6.26
CA ALA A 200 31.60 11.86 5.65
C ALA A 200 31.36 10.35 5.54
N LEU A 201 30.31 9.82 6.19
CA LEU A 201 29.88 8.43 6.11
C LEU A 201 28.72 8.25 5.12
N ASN A 202 28.38 9.29 4.34
CA ASN A 202 27.26 9.33 3.41
C ASN A 202 25.87 9.18 4.09
N CYS A 203 25.77 9.53 5.37
CA CYS A 203 24.49 9.63 6.07
C CYS A 203 23.89 11.02 5.85
N GLN A 204 22.60 11.10 5.49
CA GLN A 204 21.92 12.38 5.28
C GLN A 204 21.75 13.12 6.61
N ILE A 205 22.37 14.29 6.75
CA ILE A 205 22.31 15.11 7.97
C ILE A 205 21.42 16.34 7.84
N SER A 206 21.05 16.73 6.62
CA SER A 206 20.18 17.88 6.41
C SER A 206 19.33 17.77 5.15
N GLN A 207 18.17 18.42 5.18
CA GLN A 207 17.32 18.66 4.03
C GLN A 207 16.90 20.13 4.03
N THR A 208 17.17 20.83 2.94
CA THR A 208 16.74 22.22 2.72
C THR A 208 15.59 22.21 1.72
N ASP A 209 14.41 22.66 2.14
CA ASP A 209 13.23 22.73 1.28
C ASP A 209 13.27 23.93 0.31
N ALA A 210 12.31 24.01 -0.61
CA ALA A 210 12.26 25.06 -1.63
C ALA A 210 12.00 26.47 -1.08
N LEU A 211 11.63 26.62 0.19
CA LEU A 211 11.52 27.91 0.89
C LEU A 211 12.78 28.23 1.71
N GLY A 212 13.79 27.35 1.72
CA GLY A 212 15.01 27.50 2.50
C GLY A 212 14.90 27.00 3.95
N GLY A 213 13.81 26.33 4.32
CA GLY A 213 13.67 25.69 5.63
C GLY A 213 14.59 24.47 5.74
N ILE A 214 15.31 24.32 6.86
CA ILE A 214 16.34 23.28 7.03
C ILE A 214 15.93 22.30 8.12
N ALA A 215 15.61 21.07 7.75
CA ALA A 215 15.51 19.95 8.68
C ALA A 215 16.90 19.28 8.83
N SER A 216 17.20 18.74 10.00
CA SER A 216 18.45 18.03 10.28
C SER A 216 18.23 16.71 11.02
N ILE A 217 19.17 15.79 10.80
CA ILE A 217 19.18 14.44 11.34
C ILE A 217 20.50 14.27 12.09
N THR A 218 20.44 13.77 13.32
CA THR A 218 21.62 13.43 14.12
C THR A 218 21.66 11.94 14.34
N TYR A 219 22.84 11.35 14.14
CA TYR A 219 23.11 9.93 14.33
C TYR A 219 24.01 9.69 15.54
N ASP A 220 23.89 8.51 16.16
CA ASP A 220 24.95 7.99 17.02
C ASP A 220 26.09 7.35 16.19
N ALA A 221 27.09 6.81 16.89
CA ALA A 221 28.27 6.22 16.26
C ALA A 221 28.01 4.95 15.45
N VAL A 222 26.87 4.28 15.66
CA VAL A 222 26.49 3.05 14.95
C VAL A 222 25.42 3.30 13.88
N GLY A 223 25.03 4.57 13.68
CA GLY A 223 24.12 4.99 12.62
C GLY A 223 22.64 5.03 13.02
N ASN A 224 22.31 4.92 14.32
CA ASN A 224 20.93 5.12 14.76
C ASN A 224 20.59 6.61 14.78
N VAL A 225 19.38 6.97 14.35
CA VAL A 225 18.89 8.36 14.43
C VAL A 225 18.56 8.70 15.88
N VAL A 226 19.34 9.58 16.50
CA VAL A 226 19.13 10.02 17.89
C VAL A 226 18.36 11.33 18.00
N ALA A 227 18.32 12.13 16.93
CA ALA A 227 17.50 13.33 16.86
C ALA A 227 17.04 13.66 15.44
N LEU A 228 15.81 14.14 15.33
CA LEU A 228 15.27 14.80 14.15
C LEU A 228 14.85 16.21 14.54
N THR A 229 15.45 17.20 13.91
CA THR A 229 15.08 18.60 14.07
C THR A 229 14.44 19.07 12.78
N ASP A 230 13.20 19.53 12.83
CA ASP A 230 12.52 20.03 11.65
C ASP A 230 12.98 21.43 11.24
N GLU A 231 12.39 21.97 10.17
CA GLU A 231 12.74 23.26 9.57
C GLU A 231 12.58 24.47 10.51
N LEU A 232 12.09 24.25 11.72
CA LEU A 232 11.71 25.25 12.71
C LEU A 232 12.49 25.12 14.00
N GLY A 233 13.44 24.18 14.06
CA GLY A 233 14.21 23.90 15.26
C GLY A 233 13.47 23.02 16.28
N ARG A 234 12.30 22.46 15.96
CA ARG A 234 11.62 21.52 16.87
C ARG A 234 12.30 20.18 16.78
N THR A 235 12.73 19.65 17.93
CA THR A 235 13.55 18.44 17.98
C THR A 235 12.77 17.29 18.61
N THR A 236 12.71 16.15 17.91
CA THR A 236 12.29 14.86 18.45
C THR A 236 13.53 14.01 18.67
N THR A 237 13.70 13.43 19.86
CA THR A 237 14.88 12.61 20.20
C THR A 237 14.52 11.16 20.44
N PHE A 238 15.49 10.29 20.24
CA PHE A 238 15.34 8.84 20.36
C PHE A 238 16.45 8.25 21.22
N THR A 239 16.12 7.20 21.97
CA THR A 239 17.10 6.39 22.70
C THR A 239 16.98 4.93 22.29
N TYR A 240 18.08 4.19 22.43
CA TYR A 240 18.21 2.81 22.00
C TYR A 240 18.82 1.95 23.11
N ASP A 241 18.47 0.66 23.13
CA ASP A 241 19.17 -0.33 23.96
C ASP A 241 20.47 -0.81 23.29
N ALA A 242 21.20 -1.72 23.94
CA ALA A 242 22.46 -2.26 23.43
C ALA A 242 22.32 -3.17 22.18
N ARG A 243 21.10 -3.41 21.70
CA ARG A 243 20.79 -4.15 20.47
C ARG A 243 20.27 -3.22 19.37
N ASP A 244 20.42 -1.91 19.55
CA ASP A 244 19.92 -0.88 18.64
C ASP A 244 18.38 -0.89 18.50
N LEU A 245 17.67 -1.38 19.51
CA LEU A 245 16.21 -1.29 19.58
C LEU A 245 15.79 0.01 20.26
N ARG A 246 14.92 0.78 19.61
CA ARG A 246 14.50 2.10 20.10
C ARG A 246 13.67 2.02 21.38
N THR A 247 14.25 2.36 22.52
CA THR A 247 13.61 2.32 23.84
C THR A 247 12.75 3.54 24.17
N SER A 248 12.97 4.69 23.53
CA SER A 248 12.10 5.85 23.74
C SER A 248 12.04 6.80 22.55
N VAL A 249 10.94 7.55 22.50
CA VAL A 249 10.73 8.72 21.64
C VAL A 249 10.32 9.88 22.53
N THR A 250 11.05 10.99 22.47
CA THR A 250 10.66 12.25 23.12
C THR A 250 10.30 13.25 22.04
N ASP A 251 9.03 13.67 22.00
CA ASP A 251 8.57 14.65 21.02
C ASP A 251 9.08 16.07 21.32
N ALA A 252 8.84 17.00 20.40
CA ALA A 252 9.24 18.39 20.56
C ALA A 252 8.55 19.15 21.71
N LEU A 253 7.53 18.56 22.34
CA LEU A 253 6.88 19.09 23.54
C LEU A 253 7.47 18.49 24.83
N GLY A 254 8.49 17.63 24.72
CA GLY A 254 9.10 16.92 25.84
C GLY A 254 8.30 15.71 26.33
N GLN A 255 7.28 15.28 25.59
CA GLN A 255 6.47 14.11 25.95
C GLN A 255 7.21 12.84 25.52
N THR A 256 7.43 11.93 26.48
CA THR A 256 8.22 10.71 26.25
C THR A 256 7.33 9.48 26.21
N THR A 257 7.39 8.74 25.11
CA THR A 257 6.84 7.37 25.01
C THR A 257 7.99 6.38 25.10
N SER A 258 7.86 5.35 25.95
CA SER A 258 8.88 4.31 26.12
C SER A 258 8.41 2.95 25.61
N THR A 259 9.33 2.14 25.10
CA THR A 259 9.07 0.80 24.56
C THR A 259 9.98 -0.21 25.23
N GLN A 260 9.40 -1.34 25.67
CA GLN A 260 10.12 -2.46 26.26
C GLN A 260 10.09 -3.65 25.31
N TYR A 261 11.19 -4.40 25.28
CA TYR A 261 11.39 -5.51 24.36
C TYR A 261 11.72 -6.80 25.12
N ASP A 262 11.29 -7.95 24.61
CA ASP A 262 11.80 -9.25 25.06
C ASP A 262 13.19 -9.55 24.46
N ALA A 263 13.68 -10.79 24.63
CA ALA A 263 14.98 -11.24 24.17
C ALA A 263 15.14 -11.30 22.64
N VAL A 264 14.03 -11.51 21.91
CA VAL A 264 14.00 -11.62 20.43
C VAL A 264 13.56 -10.30 19.76
N GLY A 265 13.24 -9.28 20.55
CA GLY A 265 12.89 -7.96 20.05
C GLY A 265 11.39 -7.71 19.89
N ASN A 266 10.52 -8.58 20.42
CA ASN A 266 9.10 -8.29 20.46
C ASN A 266 8.79 -7.21 21.49
N VAL A 267 7.85 -6.32 21.16
CA VAL A 267 7.43 -5.23 22.06
C VAL A 267 6.58 -5.80 23.19
N THR A 268 7.11 -5.89 24.40
CA THR A 268 6.35 -6.41 25.57
C THR A 268 5.54 -5.35 26.28
N ALA A 269 5.93 -4.07 26.16
CA ALA A 269 5.15 -2.96 26.69
C ALA A 269 5.42 -1.64 25.94
N VAL A 270 4.39 -0.80 25.88
CA VAL A 270 4.48 0.62 25.51
C VAL A 270 3.94 1.45 26.65
N ILE A 271 4.73 2.44 27.08
CA ILE A 271 4.39 3.36 28.17
C ILE A 271 4.22 4.74 27.55
N ASP A 272 3.01 5.30 27.67
CA ASP A 272 2.71 6.63 27.15
C ASP A 272 3.31 7.76 28.03
N PRO A 273 3.25 9.03 27.59
CA PRO A 273 3.78 10.15 28.38
C PRO A 273 3.09 10.40 29.72
N LEU A 274 1.91 9.80 29.96
CA LEU A 274 1.19 9.86 31.23
C LEU A 274 1.56 8.68 32.16
N GLY A 275 2.43 7.78 31.73
CA GLY A 275 2.82 6.58 32.46
C GLY A 275 1.86 5.41 32.29
N GLN A 276 0.86 5.52 31.41
CA GLN A 276 -0.09 4.44 31.12
C GLN A 276 0.60 3.36 30.29
N THR A 277 0.47 2.10 30.72
CA THR A 277 1.20 0.98 30.14
C THR A 277 0.25 0.06 29.39
N THR A 278 0.48 -0.14 28.10
CA THR A 278 -0.10 -1.26 27.34
C THR A 278 0.92 -2.39 27.25
N ARG A 279 0.51 -3.63 27.50
CA ARG A 279 1.36 -4.83 27.49
C ARG A 279 0.94 -5.78 26.39
N TYR A 280 1.91 -6.52 25.85
CA TYR A 280 1.69 -7.49 24.79
C TYR A 280 2.31 -8.84 25.17
N GLY A 281 1.67 -9.92 24.72
CA GLY A 281 2.15 -11.29 24.83
C GLY A 281 2.15 -11.97 23.47
N TYR A 282 3.08 -12.90 23.28
CA TYR A 282 3.36 -13.55 22.00
C TYR A 282 3.41 -15.08 22.16
N ASP A 283 3.15 -15.81 21.08
CA ASP A 283 3.46 -17.25 21.00
C ASP A 283 4.91 -17.49 20.55
N ALA A 284 5.26 -18.76 20.37
CA ALA A 284 6.60 -19.17 19.97
C ALA A 284 6.98 -18.80 18.52
N LEU A 285 6.02 -18.35 17.72
CA LEU A 285 6.23 -17.80 16.36
C LEU A 285 6.16 -16.27 16.35
N TYR A 286 6.23 -15.65 17.53
CA TYR A 286 6.20 -14.19 17.71
C TYR A 286 4.90 -13.52 17.25
N ARG A 287 3.80 -14.27 17.19
CA ARG A 287 2.46 -13.73 16.88
C ARG A 287 1.82 -13.24 18.17
N GLN A 288 1.24 -12.05 18.15
CA GLN A 288 0.65 -11.45 19.33
C GLN A 288 -0.59 -12.24 19.77
N THR A 289 -0.53 -12.95 20.90
CA THR A 289 -1.66 -13.72 21.46
C THR A 289 -2.46 -12.95 22.49
N ARG A 290 -1.90 -11.85 23.00
CA ARG A 290 -2.49 -11.07 24.10
C ARG A 290 -2.13 -9.60 24.02
N GLN A 291 -3.10 -8.73 24.29
CA GLN A 291 -2.89 -7.32 24.56
C GLN A 291 -3.64 -6.92 25.83
N THR A 292 -2.98 -6.21 26.73
CA THR A 292 -3.58 -5.68 27.95
C THR A 292 -3.40 -4.17 27.97
N ASP A 293 -4.50 -3.43 27.99
CA ASP A 293 -4.45 -1.97 28.06
C ASP A 293 -4.06 -1.46 29.46
N ALA A 294 -3.97 -0.15 29.61
CA ALA A 294 -3.60 0.49 30.86
C ALA A 294 -4.62 0.32 32.00
N LEU A 295 -5.85 -0.07 31.69
CA LEU A 295 -6.91 -0.38 32.66
C LEU A 295 -6.90 -1.86 33.08
N GLY A 296 -6.03 -2.68 32.50
CA GLY A 296 -5.96 -4.11 32.74
C GLY A 296 -6.93 -4.93 31.88
N GLN A 297 -7.66 -4.30 30.97
CA GLN A 297 -8.57 -4.96 30.05
C GLN A 297 -7.76 -5.74 29.00
N THR A 298 -8.13 -7.01 28.78
CA THR A 298 -7.33 -7.93 27.96
C THR A 298 -8.08 -8.38 26.73
N THR A 299 -7.46 -8.18 25.56
CA THR A 299 -7.85 -8.81 24.30
C THR A 299 -6.94 -10.01 24.03
N THR A 300 -7.49 -11.12 23.54
CA THR A 300 -6.72 -12.32 23.16
C THR A 300 -6.93 -12.67 21.71
N MET A 301 -5.91 -13.26 21.09
CA MET A 301 -5.90 -13.70 19.70
C MET A 301 -5.47 -15.17 19.61
N ALA A 302 -6.10 -15.93 18.72
CA ALA A 302 -5.71 -17.30 18.40
C ALA A 302 -5.55 -17.44 16.88
N TYR A 303 -4.56 -18.22 16.47
CA TYR A 303 -4.15 -18.37 15.08
C TYR A 303 -4.19 -19.84 14.65
N ASP A 304 -4.26 -20.11 13.34
CA ASP A 304 -3.99 -21.43 12.78
C ASP A 304 -2.47 -21.65 12.60
N ALA A 305 -2.10 -22.75 11.93
CA ALA A 305 -0.71 -23.14 11.79
C ALA A 305 0.10 -22.17 10.90
N VAL A 306 -0.50 -21.65 9.82
CA VAL A 306 0.15 -20.69 8.90
C VAL A 306 0.03 -19.22 9.32
N GLY A 307 -0.65 -18.94 10.45
CA GLY A 307 -0.74 -17.60 11.04
C GLY A 307 -1.99 -16.80 10.71
N ASN A 308 -3.01 -17.41 10.12
CA ASN A 308 -4.32 -16.80 9.98
C ASN A 308 -5.00 -16.65 11.35
N LEU A 309 -5.59 -15.49 11.62
CA LEU A 309 -6.33 -15.24 12.86
C LEU A 309 -7.61 -16.06 12.90
N LEU A 310 -7.70 -17.08 13.75
CA LEU A 310 -8.91 -17.89 13.94
C LEU A 310 -9.93 -17.21 14.86
N ARG A 311 -9.47 -16.47 15.87
CA ARG A 311 -10.34 -15.83 16.85
C ARG A 311 -9.71 -14.62 17.50
N ILE A 312 -10.50 -13.58 17.71
CA ILE A 312 -10.21 -12.47 18.62
C ILE A 312 -11.28 -12.40 19.69
N THR A 313 -10.89 -12.27 20.96
CA THR A 313 -11.79 -12.14 22.10
C THR A 313 -11.48 -10.84 22.84
N ASP A 314 -12.48 -9.98 22.98
CA ASP A 314 -12.40 -8.70 23.68
C ASP A 314 -12.39 -8.87 25.22
N PRO A 315 -12.15 -7.80 26.00
CA PRO A 315 -12.14 -7.85 27.46
C PRO A 315 -13.47 -8.26 28.11
N GLU A 316 -14.58 -8.06 27.40
CA GLU A 316 -15.92 -8.46 27.82
C GLU A 316 -16.25 -9.93 27.46
N ASN A 317 -15.27 -10.69 26.93
CA ASN A 317 -15.38 -12.06 26.42
C ASN A 317 -16.26 -12.22 25.17
N ASN A 318 -16.54 -11.15 24.43
CA ASN A 318 -17.13 -11.28 23.10
C ASN A 318 -16.06 -11.73 22.12
N SER A 319 -16.31 -12.85 21.43
CA SER A 319 -15.39 -13.37 20.42
C SER A 319 -15.89 -13.14 19.00
N THR A 320 -14.99 -12.77 18.10
CA THR A 320 -15.19 -12.91 16.66
C THR A 320 -14.32 -14.06 16.15
N ALA A 321 -14.92 -15.02 15.48
CA ALA A 321 -14.24 -16.18 14.89
C ALA A 321 -14.16 -16.06 13.37
N TYR A 322 -13.09 -16.60 12.78
CA TYR A 322 -12.83 -16.55 11.35
C TYR A 322 -12.50 -17.96 10.82
N THR A 323 -12.85 -18.21 9.56
CA THR A 323 -12.45 -19.43 8.84
C THR A 323 -11.87 -19.07 7.49
N TYR A 324 -11.05 -19.97 6.94
CA TYR A 324 -10.27 -19.76 5.73
C TYR A 324 -10.48 -20.92 4.75
N ASP A 325 -10.24 -20.69 3.46
CA ASP A 325 -10.10 -21.76 2.47
C ASP A 325 -8.65 -22.25 2.36
N ALA A 326 -8.39 -23.22 1.49
CA ALA A 326 -7.08 -23.82 1.32
C ALA A 326 -6.02 -22.91 0.66
N LEU A 327 -6.39 -21.68 0.29
CA LEU A 327 -5.45 -20.64 -0.15
C LEU A 327 -5.35 -19.52 0.91
N ASP A 328 -5.73 -19.81 2.15
CA ASP A 328 -5.69 -18.90 3.29
C ASP A 328 -6.53 -17.63 3.11
N ARG A 329 -7.60 -17.72 2.31
CA ARG A 329 -8.53 -16.60 2.10
C ARG A 329 -9.70 -16.74 3.07
N ARG A 330 -10.02 -15.67 3.79
CA ARG A 330 -11.10 -15.67 4.79
C ARG A 330 -12.46 -15.94 4.15
N VAL A 331 -13.08 -17.08 4.46
CA VAL A 331 -14.41 -17.48 3.97
C VAL A 331 -15.52 -17.03 4.92
N THR A 332 -15.27 -16.97 6.23
CA THR A 332 -16.27 -16.50 7.20
C THR A 332 -15.72 -15.59 8.28
N ASP A 333 -16.62 -14.79 8.85
CA ASP A 333 -16.42 -14.03 10.08
C ASP A 333 -17.73 -14.10 10.89
N THR A 334 -17.67 -14.68 12.07
CA THR A 334 -18.81 -14.87 12.98
C THR A 334 -18.60 -14.05 14.26
N ASN A 335 -19.49 -13.11 14.55
CA ASN A 335 -19.42 -12.33 15.79
C ASN A 335 -19.90 -13.12 17.01
N ALA A 336 -19.79 -12.50 18.19
CA ALA A 336 -20.19 -13.12 19.46
C ALA A 336 -21.68 -13.47 19.56
N LEU A 337 -22.53 -12.86 18.72
CA LEU A 337 -23.96 -13.15 18.64
C LEU A 337 -24.28 -14.31 17.67
N GLY A 338 -23.26 -14.93 17.05
CA GLY A 338 -23.42 -15.99 16.05
C GLY A 338 -23.77 -15.50 14.64
N HIS A 339 -23.86 -14.18 14.42
CA HIS A 339 -24.13 -13.64 13.09
C HIS A 339 -22.88 -13.70 12.21
N THR A 340 -23.03 -14.31 11.04
CA THR A 340 -21.89 -14.68 10.18
C THR A 340 -21.89 -13.86 8.88
N ARG A 341 -20.75 -13.27 8.54
CA ARG A 341 -20.43 -12.81 7.19
C ARG A 341 -19.80 -13.94 6.41
N ARG A 342 -20.13 -14.07 5.12
CA ARG A 342 -19.54 -15.07 4.23
C ARG A 342 -18.94 -14.41 3.00
N TYR A 343 -17.85 -14.98 2.50
CA TYR A 343 -17.13 -14.53 1.33
C TYR A 343 -16.93 -15.71 0.37
N THR A 344 -17.02 -15.46 -0.92
CA THR A 344 -16.67 -16.42 -1.96
C THR A 344 -15.72 -15.77 -2.95
N TYR A 345 -14.81 -16.58 -3.49
CA TYR A 345 -13.72 -16.12 -4.34
C TYR A 345 -13.67 -16.94 -5.64
N ASP A 346 -13.12 -16.34 -6.71
CA ASP A 346 -12.72 -17.09 -7.90
C ASP A 346 -11.32 -17.74 -7.73
N ALA A 347 -10.81 -18.36 -8.80
CA ALA A 347 -9.54 -19.09 -8.77
C ALA A 347 -8.28 -18.21 -8.68
N VAL A 348 -8.39 -16.90 -8.93
CA VAL A 348 -7.27 -15.94 -8.83
C VAL A 348 -7.37 -15.05 -7.59
N GLY A 349 -8.44 -15.21 -6.79
CA GLY A 349 -8.60 -14.52 -5.51
C GLY A 349 -9.55 -13.34 -5.52
N ASN A 350 -10.24 -13.05 -6.63
CA ASN A 350 -11.25 -11.99 -6.61
C ASN A 350 -12.47 -12.42 -5.79
N GLN A 351 -12.95 -11.55 -4.92
CA GLN A 351 -14.18 -11.81 -4.17
C GLN A 351 -15.38 -11.71 -5.11
N ILE A 352 -16.02 -12.83 -5.45
CA ILE A 352 -17.18 -12.91 -6.35
C ILE A 352 -18.51 -12.86 -5.60
N GLY A 353 -18.51 -13.03 -4.28
CA GLY A 353 -19.72 -12.97 -3.47
C GLY A 353 -19.48 -12.58 -2.02
N ARG A 354 -20.47 -11.93 -1.43
CA ARG A 354 -20.48 -11.56 -0.01
C ARG A 354 -21.90 -11.60 0.55
N THR A 355 -22.05 -12.23 1.71
CA THR A 355 -23.25 -12.16 2.54
C THR A 355 -22.91 -11.41 3.83
N ASP A 356 -23.65 -10.34 4.15
CA ASP A 356 -23.47 -9.61 5.41
C ASP A 356 -24.14 -10.34 6.61
N ARG A 357 -23.91 -9.85 7.83
CA ARG A 357 -24.46 -10.44 9.06
C ARG A 357 -26.00 -10.39 9.13
N ASN A 358 -26.63 -9.56 8.30
CA ASN A 358 -28.09 -9.43 8.20
C ASN A 358 -28.66 -10.27 7.03
N GLY A 359 -27.83 -11.10 6.38
CA GLY A 359 -28.23 -11.95 5.26
C GLY A 359 -28.31 -11.23 3.91
N ARG A 360 -27.91 -9.96 3.80
CA ARG A 360 -27.91 -9.25 2.51
C ARG A 360 -26.77 -9.75 1.64
N GLN A 361 -27.08 -10.04 0.39
CA GLN A 361 -26.15 -10.66 -0.54
C GLN A 361 -25.70 -9.68 -1.61
N ARG A 362 -24.42 -9.77 -1.97
CA ARG A 362 -23.80 -9.04 -3.08
C ARG A 362 -22.96 -10.00 -3.91
N GLN A 363 -23.01 -9.83 -5.22
CA GLN A 363 -22.15 -10.54 -6.17
C GLN A 363 -21.29 -9.52 -6.92
N TYR A 364 -20.11 -9.96 -7.35
CA TYR A 364 -19.16 -9.11 -8.08
C TYR A 364 -18.66 -9.83 -9.32
N THR A 365 -18.46 -9.08 -10.40
CA THR A 365 -17.83 -9.59 -11.63
C THR A 365 -16.60 -8.79 -11.95
N TYR A 366 -15.64 -9.40 -12.65
CA TYR A 366 -14.35 -8.81 -12.97
C TYR A 366 -14.03 -9.00 -14.46
N ASP A 367 -13.18 -8.15 -15.03
CA ASP A 367 -12.60 -8.38 -16.36
C ASP A 367 -11.28 -9.18 -16.28
N ALA A 368 -10.60 -9.33 -17.41
CA ALA A 368 -9.38 -10.13 -17.49
C ALA A 368 -8.15 -9.48 -16.82
N LEU A 369 -8.27 -8.24 -16.31
CA LEU A 369 -7.25 -7.54 -15.52
C LEU A 369 -7.63 -7.46 -14.03
N ASP A 370 -8.56 -8.30 -13.57
CA ASP A 370 -9.05 -8.32 -12.18
C ASP A 370 -9.74 -7.01 -11.74
N ARG A 371 -10.25 -6.22 -12.69
CA ARG A 371 -10.97 -4.98 -12.38
C ARG A 371 -12.45 -5.27 -12.22
N GLN A 372 -13.04 -4.85 -11.11
CA GLN A 372 -14.46 -5.08 -10.85
C GLN A 372 -15.32 -4.37 -11.90
N THR A 373 -16.06 -5.13 -12.71
CA THR A 373 -16.97 -4.63 -13.75
C THR A 373 -18.40 -4.49 -13.27
N LYS A 374 -18.82 -5.26 -12.25
CA LYS A 374 -20.15 -5.10 -11.64
C LYS A 374 -20.15 -5.36 -10.14
N GLU A 375 -21.06 -4.69 -9.45
CA GLU A 375 -21.56 -5.06 -8.12
C GLU A 375 -23.08 -5.26 -8.23
N ILE A 376 -23.57 -6.42 -7.82
CA ILE A 376 -24.98 -6.79 -7.94
C ILE A 376 -25.51 -7.07 -6.54
N TRP A 377 -26.48 -6.28 -6.09
CA TRP A 377 -27.23 -6.58 -4.87
C TRP A 377 -28.33 -7.56 -5.24
N VAL A 378 -28.43 -8.67 -4.52
CA VAL A 378 -29.40 -9.73 -4.83
C VAL A 378 -30.36 -9.99 -3.67
N ASP A 379 -31.56 -10.47 -3.98
CA ASP A 379 -32.53 -10.95 -3.00
C ASP A 379 -32.13 -12.32 -2.43
N GLY A 380 -32.94 -12.87 -1.52
CA GLY A 380 -32.69 -14.19 -0.92
C GLY A 380 -32.77 -15.37 -1.90
N SER A 381 -33.30 -15.15 -3.11
CA SER A 381 -33.35 -16.14 -4.20
C SER A 381 -32.22 -15.95 -5.24
N GLY A 382 -31.36 -14.95 -5.05
CA GLY A 382 -30.28 -14.61 -5.98
C GLY A 382 -30.70 -13.72 -7.15
N ASN A 383 -31.93 -13.17 -7.16
CA ASN A 383 -32.35 -12.26 -8.22
C ASN A 383 -31.74 -10.86 -8.00
N PRO A 384 -31.29 -10.18 -9.07
CA PRO A 384 -30.72 -8.84 -8.96
C PRO A 384 -31.77 -7.80 -8.53
N LEU A 385 -31.49 -7.10 -7.43
CA LEU A 385 -32.24 -5.95 -6.92
C LEU A 385 -31.67 -4.63 -7.44
N ARG A 386 -30.34 -4.53 -7.54
CA ARG A 386 -29.63 -3.36 -8.06
C ARG A 386 -28.31 -3.82 -8.68
N THR A 387 -27.94 -3.24 -9.81
CA THR A 387 -26.65 -3.51 -10.47
C THR A 387 -25.91 -2.20 -10.66
N PHE A 388 -24.69 -2.14 -10.14
CA PHE A 388 -23.70 -1.12 -10.46
C PHE A 388 -22.78 -1.69 -11.53
N SER A 389 -22.52 -0.94 -12.58
CA SER A 389 -21.60 -1.30 -13.66
C SER A 389 -20.46 -0.31 -13.74
N TYR A 390 -19.25 -0.83 -13.92
CA TYR A 390 -18.00 -0.08 -13.98
C TYR A 390 -17.31 -0.38 -15.30
N THR A 391 -16.81 0.64 -15.98
CA THR A 391 -15.93 0.48 -17.15
C THR A 391 -14.61 1.18 -16.93
N TYR A 392 -13.57 0.69 -17.59
CA TYR A 392 -12.22 1.22 -17.47
C TYR A 392 -11.61 1.44 -18.85
N ASP A 393 -10.63 2.33 -18.95
CA ASP A 393 -9.77 2.42 -20.13
C ASP A 393 -8.66 1.34 -20.10
N ALA A 394 -7.75 1.38 -21.08
CA ALA A 394 -6.64 0.42 -21.15
C ALA A 394 -5.63 0.59 -20.00
N ALA A 395 -5.45 1.81 -19.48
CA ALA A 395 -4.59 2.09 -18.32
C ALA A 395 -5.29 1.82 -16.97
N SER A 396 -6.42 1.13 -16.98
CA SER A 396 -7.18 0.76 -15.78
C SER A 396 -7.76 1.93 -14.98
N GLN A 397 -7.98 3.06 -15.65
CA GLN A 397 -8.66 4.21 -15.07
C GLN A 397 -10.16 4.05 -15.27
N LEU A 398 -10.94 4.31 -14.22
CA LEU A 398 -12.40 4.17 -14.25
C LEU A 398 -12.99 5.22 -15.20
N THR A 399 -13.71 4.81 -16.25
CA THR A 399 -14.29 5.69 -17.26
C THR A 399 -15.78 5.90 -17.09
N THR A 400 -16.52 4.90 -16.56
CA THR A 400 -17.93 5.07 -16.23
C THR A 400 -18.33 4.31 -14.97
N VAL A 401 -19.34 4.85 -14.28
CA VAL A 401 -20.07 4.19 -13.19
C VAL A 401 -21.55 4.40 -13.42
N ASN A 402 -22.30 3.30 -13.56
CA ASN A 402 -23.73 3.36 -13.82
C ASN A 402 -24.51 2.45 -12.87
N ASP A 403 -25.64 2.93 -12.38
CA ASP A 403 -26.70 2.16 -11.76
C ASP A 403 -28.07 2.68 -12.27
N PRO A 404 -29.21 2.06 -11.90
CA PRO A 404 -30.52 2.49 -12.39
C PRO A 404 -30.87 3.98 -12.17
N ASP A 405 -30.27 4.63 -11.17
CA ASP A 405 -30.56 6.00 -10.74
C ASP A 405 -29.40 6.97 -11.02
N SER A 406 -28.27 6.50 -11.54
CA SER A 406 -27.03 7.29 -11.63
C SER A 406 -26.16 6.84 -12.78
N ALA A 407 -25.67 7.79 -13.58
CA ALA A 407 -24.73 7.54 -14.65
C ALA A 407 -23.64 8.60 -14.66
N TYR A 408 -22.40 8.19 -14.40
CA TYR A 408 -21.23 9.05 -14.34
C TYR A 408 -20.19 8.62 -15.36
N ALA A 409 -19.58 9.60 -16.03
CA ALA A 409 -18.43 9.44 -16.90
C ALA A 409 -17.24 10.23 -16.36
N TYR A 410 -16.03 9.68 -16.53
CA TYR A 410 -14.78 10.21 -16.01
C TYR A 410 -13.77 10.35 -17.16
N THR A 411 -12.98 11.42 -17.16
CA THR A 411 -11.91 11.63 -18.13
C THR A 411 -10.62 12.01 -17.44
N TYR A 412 -9.49 11.71 -18.09
CA TYR A 412 -8.16 11.93 -17.53
C TYR A 412 -7.24 12.60 -18.55
N ASP A 413 -6.17 13.23 -18.08
CA ASP A 413 -5.10 13.74 -18.94
C ASP A 413 -4.01 12.69 -19.19
N LEU A 414 -2.94 13.08 -19.89
CA LEU A 414 -1.84 12.19 -20.25
C LEU A 414 -1.02 11.72 -19.04
N ASP A 415 -1.09 12.39 -17.89
CA ASP A 415 -0.46 11.93 -16.64
C ASP A 415 -1.44 11.07 -15.79
N GLY A 416 -2.64 10.79 -16.31
CA GLY A 416 -3.66 9.98 -15.63
C GLY A 416 -4.41 10.74 -14.54
N ARG A 417 -4.37 12.07 -14.55
CA ARG A 417 -5.05 12.91 -13.57
C ARG A 417 -6.46 13.17 -14.03
N LEU A 418 -7.44 13.04 -13.13
CA LEU A 418 -8.85 13.23 -13.45
C LEU A 418 -9.10 14.66 -13.93
N THR A 419 -9.56 14.83 -15.17
CA THR A 419 -9.91 16.14 -15.74
C THR A 419 -11.40 16.43 -15.73
N SER A 420 -12.26 15.41 -15.69
CA SER A 420 -13.70 15.65 -15.55
C SER A 420 -14.49 14.52 -14.91
N VAL A 421 -15.60 14.89 -14.28
CA VAL A 421 -16.68 14.00 -13.87
C VAL A 421 -17.99 14.56 -14.42
N ASN A 422 -18.71 13.77 -15.19
CA ASN A 422 -19.93 14.19 -15.86
C ASN A 422 -21.06 13.24 -15.51
N ASN A 423 -22.19 13.74 -15.00
CA ASN A 423 -23.36 12.91 -14.71
C ASN A 423 -24.34 12.82 -15.90
N ALA A 424 -23.92 13.24 -17.10
CA ALA A 424 -24.72 13.19 -18.33
C ALA A 424 -25.25 11.78 -18.57
N GLY A 425 -26.57 11.61 -18.41
CA GLY A 425 -27.24 10.31 -18.49
C GLY A 425 -27.96 9.90 -17.21
N THR A 426 -27.72 10.61 -16.09
CA THR A 426 -28.45 10.37 -14.84
C THR A 426 -29.92 10.77 -14.99
N PRO A 427 -30.90 9.86 -14.78
CA PRO A 427 -32.30 10.17 -14.98
C PRO A 427 -32.85 11.21 -13.99
N GLY A 428 -33.66 12.14 -14.49
CA GLY A 428 -34.45 13.05 -13.65
C GLY A 428 -33.68 14.16 -12.93
N VAL A 429 -32.39 14.37 -13.26
CA VAL A 429 -31.56 15.44 -12.68
C VAL A 429 -30.92 16.30 -13.78
N ALA A 430 -30.53 17.53 -13.42
CA ALA A 430 -29.76 18.37 -14.32
C ALA A 430 -28.36 17.78 -14.57
N ASN A 431 -27.85 17.98 -15.78
CA ASN A 431 -26.46 17.65 -16.10
C ASN A 431 -25.53 18.57 -15.29
N VAL A 432 -24.57 17.97 -14.60
CA VAL A 432 -23.49 18.54 -13.83
C VAL A 432 -22.19 17.98 -14.39
N LEU A 433 -21.34 18.87 -14.91
CA LEU A 433 -19.98 18.59 -15.33
C LEU A 433 -19.01 19.30 -14.38
N LEU A 434 -18.21 18.51 -13.67
CA LEU A 434 -17.07 19.00 -12.91
C LEU A 434 -15.83 18.90 -13.78
N SER A 435 -15.11 20.01 -13.97
CA SER A 435 -13.84 20.06 -14.71
C SER A 435 -12.69 20.46 -13.80
N TYR A 436 -11.60 19.71 -13.84
CA TYR A 436 -10.44 19.86 -12.96
C TYR A 436 -9.22 20.31 -13.76
N THR A 437 -8.40 21.17 -13.16
CA THR A 437 -7.10 21.57 -13.73
C THR A 437 -5.99 21.42 -12.71
N TYR A 438 -4.76 21.20 -13.17
CA TYR A 438 -3.61 20.94 -12.31
C TYR A 438 -2.38 21.73 -12.78
N ASP A 439 -1.43 21.96 -11.88
CA ASP A 439 -0.09 22.43 -12.24
C ASP A 439 0.83 21.26 -12.64
N ALA A 440 2.11 21.55 -12.89
CA ALA A 440 3.11 20.57 -13.33
C ALA A 440 3.61 19.62 -12.21
N VAL A 441 3.18 19.83 -10.98
CA VAL A 441 3.57 19.03 -9.78
C VAL A 441 2.34 18.42 -9.11
N ASN A 442 1.24 18.31 -9.86
CA ASN A 442 0.00 17.63 -9.50
C ASN A 442 -0.82 18.30 -8.39
N ASN A 443 -0.63 19.60 -8.17
CA ASN A 443 -1.57 20.37 -7.37
C ASN A 443 -2.84 20.71 -8.16
N LEU A 444 -4.00 20.53 -7.55
CA LEU A 444 -5.30 20.90 -8.13
C LEU A 444 -5.44 22.44 -8.18
N LEU A 445 -5.43 23.03 -9.36
CA LEU A 445 -5.57 24.48 -9.53
C LEU A 445 -7.01 24.97 -9.52
N SER A 446 -7.94 24.19 -10.07
CA SER A 446 -9.35 24.57 -10.06
C SER A 446 -10.31 23.39 -10.23
N VAL A 447 -11.53 23.62 -9.76
CA VAL A 447 -12.72 22.82 -10.07
C VAL A 447 -13.80 23.76 -10.60
N THR A 448 -14.22 23.54 -11.83
CA THR A 448 -15.34 24.27 -12.45
C THR A 448 -16.57 23.39 -12.47
N ASP A 449 -17.68 23.89 -11.93
CA ASP A 449 -19.00 23.28 -12.01
C ASP A 449 -19.80 23.91 -13.16
N THR A 450 -20.20 23.08 -14.11
CA THR A 450 -21.08 23.45 -15.22
C THR A 450 -22.41 22.72 -15.09
N ILE A 451 -23.48 23.46 -14.80
CA ILE A 451 -24.83 22.92 -14.65
C ILE A 451 -25.65 23.26 -15.88
N ALA A 452 -26.23 22.25 -16.54
CA ALA A 452 -27.02 22.40 -17.76
C ALA A 452 -26.29 23.22 -18.85
N GLY A 453 -24.97 23.03 -18.97
CA GLY A 453 -24.11 23.73 -19.93
C GLY A 453 -23.74 25.16 -19.55
N GLN A 454 -24.15 25.65 -18.37
CA GLN A 454 -23.81 26.97 -17.86
C GLN A 454 -22.82 26.86 -16.71
N VAL A 455 -21.72 27.62 -16.77
CA VAL A 455 -20.74 27.68 -15.68
C VAL A 455 -21.42 28.28 -14.46
N SER A 456 -21.57 27.45 -13.42
CA SER A 456 -22.29 27.77 -12.18
C SER A 456 -21.31 28.17 -11.08
N GLY A 457 -20.26 27.40 -10.88
CA GLY A 457 -19.27 27.62 -9.82
C GLY A 457 -17.84 27.40 -10.30
N LEU A 458 -16.92 28.15 -9.70
CA LEU A 458 -15.49 27.97 -9.84
C LEU A 458 -14.87 28.00 -8.45
N GLU A 459 -14.24 26.91 -8.05
CA GLU A 459 -13.30 26.86 -6.94
C GLU A 459 -11.87 26.86 -7.49
N ALA A 460 -11.02 27.75 -7.00
CA ALA A 460 -9.63 27.85 -7.43
C ALA A 460 -8.69 27.85 -6.22
N PHE A 461 -7.53 27.21 -6.38
CA PHE A 461 -6.54 27.00 -5.35
C PHE A 461 -5.20 27.62 -5.76
N THR A 462 -4.50 28.20 -4.80
CA THR A 462 -3.10 28.64 -4.97
C THR A 462 -2.24 27.93 -3.96
N TYR A 463 -0.96 27.76 -4.29
CA TYR A 463 0.00 27.00 -3.51
C TYR A 463 1.29 27.79 -3.30
N ASP A 464 1.98 27.52 -2.20
CA ASP A 464 3.37 27.95 -2.02
C ASP A 464 4.37 26.94 -2.63
N ALA A 465 5.67 27.23 -2.50
CA ALA A 465 6.73 26.38 -3.04
C ALA A 465 6.85 25.01 -2.34
N LEU A 466 6.13 24.78 -1.25
CA LEU A 466 6.06 23.48 -0.55
C LEU A 466 4.77 22.71 -0.87
N ASN A 467 4.04 23.10 -1.93
CA ASN A 467 2.75 22.51 -2.30
C ASN A 467 1.66 22.67 -1.23
N ARG A 468 1.74 23.70 -0.39
CA ARG A 468 0.71 23.96 0.63
C ARG A 468 -0.27 24.99 0.10
N VAL A 469 -1.58 24.72 0.21
CA VAL A 469 -2.63 25.63 -0.25
C VAL A 469 -2.56 26.97 0.48
N THR A 470 -2.27 28.06 -0.21
CA THR A 470 -2.21 29.42 0.37
C THR A 470 -3.51 30.20 0.18
N GLN A 471 -4.33 29.80 -0.78
CA GLN A 471 -5.63 30.44 -1.02
C GLN A 471 -6.62 29.47 -1.62
N ILE A 472 -7.88 29.64 -1.24
CA ILE A 472 -9.03 29.04 -1.91
C ILE A 472 -10.01 30.16 -2.24
N THR A 473 -10.42 30.28 -3.50
CA THR A 473 -11.48 31.19 -3.91
C THR A 473 -12.66 30.42 -4.48
N GLN A 474 -13.86 30.83 -4.14
CA GLN A 474 -15.10 30.33 -4.73
C GLN A 474 -15.82 31.51 -5.39
N SER A 475 -16.27 31.34 -6.62
CA SER A 475 -17.01 32.36 -7.39
C SER A 475 -17.99 31.68 -8.35
N GLY A 476 -18.89 32.44 -8.97
CA GLY A 476 -19.84 31.92 -9.95
C GLY A 476 -21.26 32.45 -9.78
N ASN A 477 -22.15 32.08 -10.69
CA ASN A 477 -23.54 32.50 -10.68
C ASN A 477 -24.34 31.70 -9.63
N GLY A 478 -25.08 32.39 -8.75
CA GLY A 478 -25.80 31.72 -7.65
C GLY A 478 -24.90 31.15 -6.54
N VAL A 479 -23.58 31.35 -6.63
CA VAL A 479 -22.61 30.92 -5.63
C VAL A 479 -22.12 32.13 -4.83
N ALA A 480 -22.20 32.05 -3.51
CA ALA A 480 -21.64 33.09 -2.65
C ALA A 480 -20.13 33.17 -2.85
N GLN A 481 -19.63 34.34 -3.22
CA GLN A 481 -18.19 34.54 -3.37
C GLN A 481 -17.50 34.32 -2.02
N LYS A 482 -16.50 33.44 -1.99
CA LYS A 482 -15.68 33.20 -0.81
C LYS A 482 -14.22 33.33 -1.19
N ARG A 483 -13.45 33.87 -0.26
CA ARG A 483 -12.00 33.82 -0.29
C ARG A 483 -11.50 33.40 1.08
N VAL A 484 -10.65 32.39 1.06
CA VAL A 484 -9.94 31.86 2.21
C VAL A 484 -8.46 32.04 1.92
N ASP A 485 -7.82 32.96 2.62
CA ASP A 485 -6.36 33.06 2.61
C ASP A 485 -5.82 32.26 3.80
N MET A 486 -4.79 31.45 3.54
CA MET A 486 -4.15 30.58 4.50
C MET A 486 -2.69 30.98 4.63
N ALA A 487 -2.30 31.41 5.83
CA ALA A 487 -0.90 31.62 6.14
C ALA A 487 -0.38 30.45 6.96
N TYR A 488 0.74 29.90 6.53
CA TYR A 488 1.52 28.95 7.28
C TYR A 488 2.57 29.73 8.04
N CYS A 489 2.45 29.74 9.36
CA CYS A 489 3.57 30.12 10.20
C CYS A 489 4.44 28.88 10.44
N GLU A 490 5.54 29.11 11.14
CA GLU A 490 6.64 28.18 11.39
C GLU A 490 6.17 26.71 11.39
N PHE A 491 5.20 26.28 12.20
CA PHE A 491 4.80 24.88 12.42
C PHE A 491 4.38 23.96 11.23
N ARG A 492 4.44 24.39 9.96
CA ARG A 492 3.77 23.74 8.79
C ARG A 492 2.27 23.49 9.00
N ASN A 493 1.73 24.00 10.10
CA ASN A 493 0.32 24.03 10.43
C ASN A 493 -0.27 25.34 9.89
N ARG A 494 -1.55 25.32 9.57
CA ARG A 494 -2.32 26.52 9.21
C ARG A 494 -2.37 27.44 10.44
N CYS A 495 -1.72 28.59 10.37
CA CYS A 495 -1.61 29.50 11.53
C CYS A 495 -2.60 30.65 11.50
N SER A 496 -3.03 31.04 10.31
CA SER A 496 -4.19 31.90 10.17
C SER A 496 -5.03 31.47 8.98
N GLN A 497 -6.33 31.69 9.11
CA GLN A 497 -7.29 31.55 8.04
C GLN A 497 -8.14 32.82 8.05
N SER A 498 -8.06 33.62 6.99
CA SER A 498 -8.90 34.81 6.88
C SER A 498 -10.00 34.57 5.85
N PHE A 499 -11.24 34.82 6.27
CA PHE A 499 -12.42 34.77 5.40
C PHE A 499 -12.81 36.20 5.05
N ARG A 500 -12.92 36.51 3.75
CA ARG A 500 -13.53 37.75 3.30
C ARG A 500 -14.85 37.41 2.61
N ASN A 501 -15.96 37.46 3.39
CA ASN A 501 -17.36 37.71 2.97
C ASN A 501 -18.47 37.39 4.02
N SER A 502 -18.16 37.41 5.32
CA SER A 502 -19.09 37.85 6.39
C SER A 502 -18.38 37.75 7.76
N GLN A 503 -18.30 38.89 8.45
CA GLN A 503 -17.81 39.10 9.83
C GLN A 503 -16.41 38.58 10.22
N ARG A 504 -15.53 39.53 10.55
CA ARG A 504 -14.24 39.32 11.25
C ARG A 504 -14.43 38.45 12.49
N ILE A 505 -13.61 37.39 12.66
CA ILE A 505 -13.32 36.80 14.00
C ILE A 505 -11.84 36.40 14.09
N HIS A 506 -11.29 36.69 15.27
CA HIS A 506 -9.93 36.44 15.73
C HIS A 506 -9.50 34.96 15.80
N LEU A 507 -8.18 34.80 15.76
CA LEU A 507 -7.39 33.58 15.91
C LEU A 507 -7.67 32.86 17.25
N LYS A 508 -8.00 31.56 17.18
CA LYS A 508 -7.75 30.62 18.28
C LYS A 508 -6.42 29.93 18.02
N THR A 509 -5.42 30.23 18.81
CA THR A 509 -4.22 29.41 18.98
C THR A 509 -4.64 28.11 19.66
N ASN A 510 -4.70 26.99 18.93
CA ASN A 510 -5.08 25.70 19.52
C ASN A 510 -3.83 24.85 19.73
N LYS A 511 -3.47 24.66 21.01
CA LYS A 511 -2.47 23.71 21.47
C LYS A 511 -2.90 22.29 21.07
N GLY A 512 -2.16 21.67 20.14
CA GLY A 512 -1.76 20.27 20.23
C GLY A 512 -2.82 19.15 20.32
N ARG A 513 -4.09 19.37 19.98
CA ARG A 513 -5.06 18.27 19.81
C ARG A 513 -5.90 18.47 18.54
N ILE A 514 -5.67 17.61 17.55
CA ILE A 514 -6.50 17.50 16.35
C ILE A 514 -7.81 16.80 16.76
N LEU A 515 -8.82 17.59 17.12
CA LEU A 515 -10.22 17.18 17.00
C LEU A 515 -10.68 17.55 15.59
N ARG A 516 -10.76 16.54 14.71
CA ARG A 516 -11.41 16.68 13.40
C ARG A 516 -12.84 17.20 13.60
N LEU A 517 -13.04 18.47 13.26
CA LEU A 517 -14.34 19.07 13.06
C LEU A 517 -14.39 19.54 11.60
N SER A 518 -14.68 18.60 10.70
CA SER A 518 -15.14 18.91 9.35
C SER A 518 -16.65 18.68 9.31
N ARG A 519 -17.41 19.77 9.43
CA ARG A 519 -18.74 19.85 8.83
C ARG A 519 -18.70 20.92 7.76
N PHE A 520 -18.44 20.50 6.52
CA PHE A 520 -19.16 21.00 5.36
C PHE A 520 -19.60 19.78 4.55
N ILE A 521 -20.87 19.83 4.15
CA ILE A 521 -21.72 18.73 3.72
C ILE A 521 -21.67 18.62 2.19
N ILE A 522 -21.58 17.38 1.71
CA ILE A 522 -21.73 16.85 0.34
C ILE A 522 -20.58 17.14 -0.63
N PHE A 523 -19.63 16.20 -0.71
CA PHE A 523 -19.21 15.46 -1.92
C PHE A 523 -18.10 14.48 -1.49
N TRP A 524 -18.48 13.23 -1.24
CA TRP A 524 -17.55 12.12 -0.92
C TRP A 524 -18.15 10.82 -1.47
N ILE A 525 -18.11 10.67 -2.79
CA ILE A 525 -18.20 9.38 -3.46
C ILE A 525 -17.12 9.41 -4.54
N LEU A 526 -16.22 8.41 -4.48
CA LEU A 526 -15.17 8.07 -5.45
C LEU A 526 -14.03 9.09 -5.55
N PHE A 527 -12.94 8.88 -4.79
CA PHE A 527 -11.53 9.02 -5.22
C PHE A 527 -10.60 8.47 -4.13
N LYS A 528 -10.54 7.15 -4.07
CA LYS A 528 -9.32 6.39 -3.73
C LYS A 528 -9.29 5.21 -4.70
N PRO A 529 -8.19 4.93 -5.41
CA PRO A 529 -7.91 3.56 -5.80
C PRO A 529 -7.75 2.78 -4.49
N ARG A 530 -8.80 2.04 -4.10
CA ARG A 530 -8.67 1.06 -3.02
C ARG A 530 -7.89 -0.11 -3.60
N SER A 531 -6.64 -0.22 -3.17
CA SER A 531 -6.02 -1.53 -3.00
C SER A 531 -6.97 -2.40 -2.17
N LEU A 532 -7.33 -3.55 -2.72
CA LEU A 532 -8.11 -4.58 -2.06
C LEU A 532 -7.35 -5.08 -0.81
N SER A 533 -7.85 -4.77 0.39
CA SER A 533 -7.76 -5.62 1.60
C SER A 533 -8.37 -4.93 2.82
N SER A 534 -9.19 -5.71 3.54
CA SER A 534 -9.84 -5.55 4.85
C SER A 534 -10.75 -4.33 5.16
N PRO A 535 -12.03 -4.58 5.53
CA PRO A 535 -12.89 -3.63 6.24
C PRO A 535 -13.03 -4.05 7.71
N ASP A 536 -12.25 -3.43 8.60
CA ASP A 536 -12.47 -3.49 10.06
C ASP A 536 -12.57 -2.09 10.64
N ALA A 537 -13.78 -1.73 11.07
CA ALA A 537 -14.09 -0.96 12.28
C ALA A 537 -15.61 -0.70 12.36
N ILE A 538 -16.11 -0.62 13.59
CA ILE A 538 -17.48 -0.33 14.05
C ILE A 538 -18.31 -1.59 14.35
N ALA A 539 -18.12 -2.13 15.56
CA ALA A 539 -19.04 -1.81 16.66
C ALA A 539 -18.23 -1.12 17.76
#